data_AF-A0AAN8CX39-F1
#
_entry.id   AF-A0AAN8CX39-F1
#
_cell.length_a   1.000
_cell.length_b   1.000
_cell.length_c   1.000
_cell.angle_alpha   90.00
_cell.angle_beta   90.00
_cell.angle_gamma   90.00
#
_symmetry.space_group_name_H-M   'P 1'
#
loop_
_entity.id
_entity.type
_entity.pdbx_description
1 polymer ?
#
loop_
_entity_poly.entity_id
_entity_poly.type
_entity_poly.pdbx_seq_one_letter_code
_entity_poly.pdbx_strand_id
1 'polypeptide(L)'
;MDNVVVLCLLLVELSSSSTQETLMYFKEGDSLTLDLRPFPPKSITSILWTCDGDLLVDCCESKHYYAYRGTATLDMHTGRLLIRNMTEADQGVYSVETNNEVQGETYNAVMIKRVPTPEVRVSPLTARGPCKLTCEGDTTGAGPVTYSWGTESGRSCRRTSWRKSMAA
;
A
#
# COMPACT_ATOMS: atom_id res chain seq x y z
N MET A 1 49.57 37.30 1.79
CA MET A 1 49.78 36.24 0.79
C MET A 1 49.52 34.91 1.46
N ASP A 2 48.22 34.68 1.69
CA ASP A 2 47.49 33.48 1.25
C ASP A 2 47.84 32.12 1.86
N ASN A 3 47.53 31.97 3.15
CA ASN A 3 47.08 30.69 3.70
C ASN A 3 45.63 30.45 3.24
N VAL A 4 45.45 30.09 1.97
CA VAL A 4 44.15 29.61 1.50
C VAL A 4 43.94 28.22 2.07
N VAL A 5 43.11 28.22 3.09
CA VAL A 5 42.34 27.10 3.64
C VAL A 5 41.75 26.29 2.48
N VAL A 6 42.49 25.30 1.99
CA VAL A 6 41.90 24.23 1.17
C VAL A 6 41.34 23.21 2.14
N LEU A 7 40.27 23.64 2.81
CA LEU A 7 39.31 22.76 3.46
C LEU A 7 38.58 22.06 2.32
N CYS A 8 39.16 20.96 1.81
CA CYS A 8 38.45 20.00 0.98
C CYS A 8 37.32 19.43 1.84
N LEU A 9 36.19 20.12 1.84
CA LEU A 9 34.90 19.58 2.23
C LEU A 9 34.65 18.40 1.28
N LEU A 10 35.07 17.22 1.71
CA LEU A 10 34.53 15.96 1.22
C LEU A 10 33.03 16.01 1.57
N LEU A 11 32.24 16.55 0.65
CA LEU A 11 30.83 16.23 0.58
C LEU A 11 30.81 14.73 0.27
N VAL A 12 30.81 13.91 1.32
CA VAL A 12 30.24 12.58 1.22
C VAL A 12 28.78 12.86 0.90
N GLU A 13 28.46 12.85 -0.39
CA GLU A 13 27.09 12.67 -0.83
C GLU A 13 26.68 11.30 -0.28
N LEU A 14 26.13 11.26 0.93
CA LEU A 14 25.21 10.20 1.29
C LEU A 14 24.11 10.34 0.25
N SER A 15 24.22 9.59 -0.84
CA SER A 15 23.10 9.31 -1.70
C SER A 15 22.12 8.57 -0.77
N SER A 16 21.23 9.31 -0.11
CA SER A 16 20.07 8.68 0.48
C SER A 16 19.34 8.05 -0.71
N SER A 17 19.55 6.76 -0.90
CA SER A 17 18.70 5.95 -1.77
C SER A 17 17.31 6.14 -1.19
N SER A 18 16.52 7.02 -1.80
CA SER A 18 15.15 7.24 -1.37
C SER A 18 14.37 6.03 -1.83
N THR A 19 14.29 5.03 -0.97
CA THR A 19 13.43 3.89 -1.22
C THR A 19 11.99 4.39 -1.23
N GLN A 20 11.32 4.29 -2.37
CA GLN A 20 9.91 4.62 -2.51
C GLN A 20 9.08 3.52 -1.84
N GLU A 21 8.12 3.90 -1.01
CA GLU A 21 7.19 2.96 -0.37
C GLU A 21 5.80 3.12 -0.99
N THR A 22 5.25 2.04 -1.52
CA THR A 22 3.90 1.97 -2.09
C THR A 22 2.98 1.22 -1.12
N LEU A 23 1.92 1.88 -0.66
CA LEU A 23 0.90 1.26 0.19
C LEU A 23 0.00 0.34 -0.62
N MET A 24 -0.13 -0.90 -0.17
CA MET A 24 -0.98 -1.93 -0.76
C MET A 24 -2.00 -2.38 0.28
N TYR A 25 -3.26 -2.53 -0.12
CA TYR A 25 -4.33 -2.95 0.77
C TYR A 25 -4.89 -4.29 0.34
N PHE A 26 -5.16 -5.18 1.29
CA PHE A 26 -5.79 -6.46 1.04
C PHE A 26 -6.79 -6.80 2.15
N LYS A 27 -7.74 -7.70 1.86
CA LYS A 27 -8.62 -8.29 2.88
C LYS A 27 -8.22 -9.74 3.13
N GLU A 28 -8.75 -10.32 4.20
CA GLU A 28 -8.57 -11.74 4.47
C GLU A 28 -9.02 -12.61 3.29
N GLY A 29 -8.15 -13.53 2.87
CA GLY A 29 -8.39 -14.42 1.75
C GLY A 29 -8.17 -13.79 0.36
N ASP A 30 -7.90 -12.49 0.26
CA ASP A 30 -7.58 -11.84 -1.02
C ASP A 30 -6.23 -12.34 -1.57
N SER A 31 -5.87 -11.88 -2.77
CA SER A 31 -4.54 -12.08 -3.35
C SER A 31 -3.84 -10.74 -3.56
N LEU A 32 -2.54 -10.71 -3.30
CA LEU A 32 -1.68 -9.54 -3.51
C LEU A 32 -0.70 -9.82 -4.64
N THR A 33 -0.59 -8.89 -5.59
CA THR A 33 0.39 -8.96 -6.70
C THR A 33 1.36 -7.81 -6.58
N LEU A 34 2.65 -8.12 -6.60
CA LEU A 34 3.75 -7.17 -6.56
C LEU A 34 4.56 -7.30 -7.85
N ASP A 35 4.81 -6.17 -8.49
CA ASP A 35 5.60 -6.07 -9.73
C ASP A 35 6.95 -5.44 -9.42
N LEU A 36 7.95 -5.66 -10.29
CA LEU A 36 9.22 -4.95 -10.18
C LEU A 36 9.08 -3.50 -10.61
N ARG A 37 9.63 -2.58 -9.82
CA ARG A 37 9.62 -1.15 -10.13
C ARG A 37 10.93 -0.45 -9.71
N PRO A 38 11.67 0.13 -10.68
CA PRO A 38 11.48 -0.02 -12.13
C PRO A 38 11.76 -1.47 -12.57
N PHE A 39 11.22 -1.85 -13.74
CA PHE A 39 11.57 -3.14 -14.34
C PHE A 39 13.06 -3.14 -14.74
N PRO A 40 13.84 -4.17 -14.37
CA PRO A 40 15.28 -4.19 -14.64
C PRO A 40 15.56 -4.26 -16.15
N PRO A 41 16.60 -3.56 -16.65
CA PRO A 41 16.96 -3.58 -18.07
C PRO A 41 17.62 -4.89 -18.52
N LYS A 42 18.11 -5.69 -17.56
CA LYS A 42 18.74 -7.00 -17.78
C LYS A 42 17.75 -8.10 -17.45
N SER A 43 17.91 -9.26 -18.08
CA SER A 43 17.17 -10.46 -17.69
C SER A 43 17.40 -10.82 -16.23
N ILE A 44 16.37 -11.34 -15.57
CA ILE A 44 16.40 -11.70 -14.16
C ILE A 44 17.05 -13.08 -14.05
N THR A 45 18.28 -13.12 -13.55
CA THR A 45 19.02 -14.36 -13.29
C THR A 45 18.88 -14.84 -11.85
N SER A 46 18.56 -13.93 -10.94
CA SER A 46 18.27 -14.19 -9.53
C SER A 46 17.28 -13.17 -8.98
N ILE A 47 16.46 -13.60 -8.03
CA ILE A 47 15.49 -12.76 -7.35
C ILE A 47 15.25 -13.26 -5.93
N LEU A 48 15.20 -12.32 -5.00
CA LEU A 48 14.93 -12.55 -3.58
C LEU A 48 13.82 -11.59 -3.15
N TRP A 49 12.69 -12.14 -2.74
CA TRP A 49 11.61 -11.39 -2.09
C TRP A 49 11.64 -11.63 -0.59
N THR A 50 11.52 -10.55 0.17
CA THR A 50 11.43 -10.57 1.64
C THR A 50 10.21 -9.77 2.10
N CYS A 51 9.66 -10.12 3.27
CA CYS A 51 8.66 -9.32 3.97
C CYS A 51 9.16 -9.06 5.39
N ASP A 52 9.26 -7.78 5.78
CA ASP A 52 9.86 -7.33 7.05
C ASP A 52 11.27 -7.92 7.31
N GLY A 53 12.01 -8.20 6.22
CA GLY A 53 13.34 -8.81 6.26
C GLY A 53 13.35 -10.35 6.30
N ASP A 54 12.19 -10.99 6.51
CA ASP A 54 12.07 -12.44 6.46
C ASP A 54 11.99 -12.93 5.01
N LEU A 55 12.70 -14.04 4.73
CA LEU A 55 12.71 -14.67 3.42
C LEU A 55 11.32 -15.18 3.02
N LEU A 56 10.83 -14.72 1.87
CA LEU A 56 9.60 -15.25 1.26
C LEU A 56 9.88 -16.16 0.08
N VAL A 57 10.70 -15.69 -0.86
CA VAL A 57 11.07 -16.42 -2.08
C VAL A 57 12.52 -16.14 -2.40
N ASP A 58 13.30 -17.19 -2.64
CA ASP A 58 14.65 -17.11 -3.20
C ASP A 58 14.73 -18.01 -4.43
N CYS A 59 15.10 -17.44 -5.57
CA CYS A 59 15.22 -18.15 -6.83
C CYS A 59 16.41 -17.65 -7.63
N CYS A 60 17.15 -18.58 -8.24
CA CYS A 60 18.20 -18.27 -9.21
C CYS A 60 18.18 -19.28 -10.37
N GLU A 61 18.63 -18.85 -11.56
CA GLU A 61 18.59 -19.64 -12.81
C GLU A 61 19.21 -21.05 -12.70
N SER A 62 20.12 -21.27 -11.73
CA SER A 62 20.87 -22.51 -11.58
C SER A 62 20.41 -23.42 -10.43
N LYS A 63 19.43 -23.01 -9.60
CA LYS A 63 18.98 -23.80 -8.43
C LYS A 63 17.46 -23.80 -8.23
N HIS A 64 17.03 -24.74 -7.39
CA HIS A 64 15.65 -24.99 -7.02
C HIS A 64 14.98 -23.75 -6.39
N TYR A 65 13.73 -23.54 -6.79
CA TYR A 65 12.78 -22.60 -6.20
C TYR A 65 12.55 -22.92 -4.72
N TYR A 66 12.88 -21.97 -3.83
CA TYR A 66 12.51 -22.04 -2.41
C TYR A 66 11.47 -20.97 -2.12
N ALA A 67 10.19 -21.34 -2.14
CA ALA A 67 9.13 -20.51 -1.57
C ALA A 67 8.85 -20.95 -0.13
N TYR A 68 9.03 -20.02 0.80
CA TYR A 68 8.79 -20.23 2.22
C TYR A 68 7.30 -20.29 2.56
N ARG A 69 6.42 -19.83 1.66
CA ARG A 69 4.96 -19.93 1.78
C ARG A 69 4.37 -20.52 0.51
N GLY A 70 3.86 -21.76 0.56
CA GLY A 70 3.30 -22.49 -0.60
C GLY A 70 2.10 -21.83 -1.31
N THR A 71 1.68 -20.64 -0.89
CA THR A 71 0.68 -19.77 -1.54
C THR A 71 1.30 -18.70 -2.44
N ALA A 72 2.61 -18.49 -2.38
CA ALA A 72 3.34 -17.55 -3.21
C ALA A 72 3.70 -18.18 -4.57
N THR A 73 3.59 -17.42 -5.65
CA THR A 73 4.01 -17.82 -7.00
C THR A 73 4.85 -16.70 -7.59
N LEU A 74 5.97 -17.06 -8.20
CA LEU A 74 6.92 -16.14 -8.80
C LEU A 74 7.01 -16.38 -10.30
N ASP A 75 6.90 -15.32 -11.09
CA ASP A 75 7.23 -15.33 -12.51
C ASP A 75 8.67 -14.79 -12.69
N MET A 76 9.60 -15.66 -13.08
CA MET A 76 11.00 -15.30 -13.27
C MET A 76 11.26 -14.38 -14.47
N HIS A 77 10.36 -14.33 -15.45
CA HIS A 77 10.54 -13.45 -16.60
C HIS A 77 10.24 -11.99 -16.23
N THR A 78 9.20 -11.78 -15.42
CA THR A 78 8.74 -10.44 -15.02
C THR A 78 9.19 -10.02 -13.62
N GLY A 79 9.62 -10.98 -12.79
CA GLY A 79 9.88 -10.80 -11.36
C GLY A 79 8.63 -10.65 -10.50
N ARG A 80 7.43 -10.83 -11.09
CA ARG A 80 6.15 -10.65 -10.42
C ARG A 80 5.94 -11.70 -9.33
N LEU A 81 5.62 -11.24 -8.13
CA LEU A 81 5.21 -12.07 -7.01
C LEU A 81 3.69 -12.01 -6.84
N LEU A 82 3.03 -13.17 -6.84
CA LEU A 82 1.62 -13.33 -6.50
C LEU A 82 1.49 -14.13 -5.21
N ILE A 83 0.87 -13.54 -4.20
CA ILE A 83 0.59 -14.20 -2.93
C ILE A 83 -0.92 -14.38 -2.83
N ARG A 84 -1.37 -15.62 -2.65
CA ARG A 84 -2.80 -15.96 -2.54
C ARG A 84 -3.19 -16.18 -1.09
N ASN A 85 -4.49 -16.01 -0.82
CA ASN A 85 -5.09 -16.29 0.48
C ASN A 85 -4.39 -15.51 1.62
N MET A 86 -4.27 -14.20 1.43
CA MET A 86 -3.59 -13.29 2.35
C MET A 86 -4.25 -13.30 3.73
N THR A 87 -3.42 -13.24 4.78
CA THR A 87 -3.83 -13.22 6.19
C THR A 87 -3.22 -12.04 6.92
N GLU A 88 -3.60 -11.82 8.18
CA GLU A 88 -2.97 -10.80 9.05
C GLU A 88 -1.44 -11.01 9.16
N ALA A 89 -0.98 -12.26 9.13
CA ALA A 89 0.44 -12.61 9.16
C ALA A 89 1.19 -12.37 7.84
N ASP A 90 0.51 -11.86 6.81
CA ASP A 90 1.12 -11.40 5.54
C ASP A 90 1.21 -9.87 5.48
N GLN A 91 0.90 -9.17 6.58
CA GLN A 91 1.18 -7.74 6.65
C GLN A 91 2.68 -7.50 6.80
N GLY A 92 3.16 -6.39 6.23
CA GLY A 92 4.55 -5.99 6.34
C GLY A 92 5.05 -5.28 5.09
N VAL A 93 6.32 -4.89 5.14
CA VAL A 93 7.03 -4.24 4.05
C VAL A 93 7.73 -5.28 3.20
N TYR A 94 7.26 -5.41 1.97
CA TYR A 94 7.85 -6.27 0.96
C TYR A 94 8.93 -5.54 0.21
N SER A 95 10.09 -6.18 0.09
CA SER A 95 11.23 -5.70 -0.69
C SER A 95 11.73 -6.80 -1.61
N VAL A 96 12.40 -6.38 -2.69
CA VAL A 96 12.95 -7.30 -3.67
C VAL A 96 14.38 -6.93 -4.04
N GLU A 97 15.21 -7.95 -4.16
CA GLU A 97 16.54 -7.88 -4.72
C GLU A 97 16.56 -8.68 -6.02
N THR A 98 17.08 -8.08 -7.09
CA THR A 98 17.18 -8.71 -8.42
C THR A 98 18.61 -8.66 -8.89
N ASN A 99 19.19 -9.78 -9.33
CA ASN A 99 20.57 -9.84 -9.81
C ASN A 99 21.59 -9.27 -8.79
N ASN A 100 21.35 -9.50 -7.51
CA ASN A 100 22.11 -8.96 -6.38
C ASN A 100 22.03 -7.43 -6.20
N GLU A 101 20.99 -6.79 -6.76
CA GLU A 101 20.74 -5.36 -6.61
C GLU A 101 19.36 -5.13 -5.96
N VAL A 102 19.35 -4.41 -4.84
CA VAL A 102 18.12 -4.05 -4.11
C VAL A 102 17.31 -3.06 -4.94
N GLN A 103 16.01 -3.29 -5.09
CA GLN A 103 15.13 -2.35 -5.78
C GLN A 103 14.82 -1.11 -4.95
N GLY A 104 14.61 -0.01 -5.67
CA GLY A 104 14.27 1.28 -5.08
C GLY A 104 12.82 1.39 -4.61
N GLU A 105 11.93 0.47 -4.96
CA GLU A 105 10.53 0.46 -4.49
C GLU A 105 10.27 -0.70 -3.54
N THR A 106 9.52 -0.42 -2.47
CA THR A 106 9.02 -1.37 -1.49
C THR A 106 7.51 -1.28 -1.41
N TYR A 107 6.86 -2.36 -0.96
CA TYR A 107 5.40 -2.43 -0.86
C TYR A 107 4.98 -2.69 0.58
N ASN A 108 4.32 -1.72 1.19
CA ASN A 108 3.78 -1.87 2.54
C ASN A 108 2.35 -2.42 2.46
N ALA A 109 2.19 -3.71 2.75
CA ALA A 109 0.92 -4.41 2.66
C ALA A 109 0.17 -4.34 4.00
N VAL A 110 -1.02 -3.74 3.96
CA VAL A 110 -1.87 -3.52 5.13
C VAL A 110 -3.20 -4.22 4.94
N MET A 111 -3.58 -5.05 5.92
CA MET A 111 -4.88 -5.69 5.93
C MET A 111 -5.96 -4.67 6.30
N ILE A 112 -7.06 -4.68 5.57
CA ILE A 112 -8.21 -3.81 5.80
C ILE A 112 -9.50 -4.60 6.00
N LYS A 113 -10.39 -4.06 6.82
CA LYS A 113 -11.71 -4.62 7.07
C LYS A 113 -12.75 -3.99 6.15
N ARG A 114 -13.81 -4.74 5.84
CA ARG A 114 -14.98 -4.19 5.14
C ARG A 114 -15.65 -3.16 6.06
N VAL A 115 -15.93 -1.98 5.51
CA VAL A 115 -16.73 -0.97 6.19
C VAL A 115 -18.19 -1.47 6.26
N PRO A 116 -18.81 -1.58 7.45
CA PRO A 116 -20.23 -1.90 7.59
C PRO A 116 -21.12 -0.81 6.99
N THR A 117 -22.38 -1.16 6.73
CA THR A 117 -23.37 -0.19 6.26
C THR A 117 -23.50 0.96 7.26
N PRO A 118 -23.32 2.23 6.85
CA PRO A 118 -23.43 3.37 7.76
C PRO A 118 -24.90 3.65 8.11
N GLU A 119 -25.10 4.20 9.31
CA GLU A 119 -26.38 4.69 9.80
C GLU A 119 -26.59 6.15 9.36
N VAL A 120 -27.75 6.43 8.75
CA VAL A 120 -28.16 7.79 8.40
C VAL A 120 -29.18 8.30 9.42
N ARG A 121 -28.84 9.39 10.10
CA ARG A 121 -29.69 10.05 11.10
C ARG A 121 -30.18 11.40 10.61
N VAL A 122 -31.46 11.69 10.85
CA VAL A 122 -32.10 12.97 10.51
C VAL A 122 -32.43 13.73 11.79
N SER A 123 -32.10 15.02 11.85
CA SER A 123 -32.47 15.88 12.98
C SER A 123 -32.81 17.31 12.54
N PRO A 124 -33.90 17.93 13.05
CA PRO A 124 -34.93 17.33 13.89
C PRO A 124 -35.87 16.42 13.09
N LEU A 125 -36.45 15.38 13.72
CA LEU A 125 -37.37 14.43 13.07
C LEU A 125 -38.64 15.09 12.51
N THR A 126 -39.01 16.25 13.06
CA THR A 126 -40.13 17.05 12.58
C THR A 126 -39.63 18.22 11.74
N ALA A 127 -40.00 18.22 10.46
CA ALA A 127 -39.58 19.20 9.46
C ALA A 127 -40.30 20.56 9.60
N ARG A 128 -40.16 21.23 10.75
CA ARG A 128 -40.58 22.64 10.92
C ARG A 128 -39.42 23.63 10.71
N GLY A 129 -38.25 23.15 10.28
CA GLY A 129 -37.04 23.95 10.06
C GLY A 129 -36.00 23.19 9.21
N PRO A 130 -34.76 23.70 9.07
CA PRO A 130 -33.72 23.06 8.27
C PRO A 130 -33.35 21.69 8.85
N CYS A 131 -33.35 20.67 7.98
CA CYS A 131 -32.98 19.30 8.36
C CYS A 131 -31.47 19.08 8.23
N LYS A 132 -30.87 18.50 9.27
CA LYS A 132 -29.50 17.97 9.24
C LYS A 132 -29.54 16.47 8.99
N LEU A 133 -28.77 16.02 8.00
CA LEU A 133 -28.46 14.61 7.79
C LEU A 133 -27.06 14.32 8.33
N THR A 134 -26.94 13.23 9.09
CA THR A 134 -25.66 12.73 9.59
C THR A 134 -25.50 11.30 9.11
N CYS A 135 -24.31 10.95 8.61
CA CYS A 135 -23.97 9.60 8.17
C CYS A 135 -22.80 9.15 9.04
N GLU A 136 -23.04 8.12 9.84
CA GLU A 136 -22.09 7.56 10.79
C GLU A 136 -21.85 6.11 10.43
N GLY A 137 -20.59 5.68 10.40
CA GLY A 137 -20.23 4.28 10.19
C GLY A 137 -18.97 3.97 10.96
N ASP A 138 -18.88 2.75 11.48
CA ASP A 138 -17.64 2.27 12.07
C ASP A 138 -16.60 2.06 10.96
N THR A 139 -15.52 2.82 10.98
CA THR A 139 -14.43 2.70 10.01
C THR A 139 -13.17 2.09 10.62
N THR A 140 -13.28 1.45 11.78
CA THR A 140 -12.14 0.85 12.47
C THR A 140 -11.50 -0.23 11.60
N GLY A 141 -10.20 -0.07 11.33
CA GLY A 141 -9.44 -1.00 10.47
C GLY A 141 -9.81 -0.94 8.98
N ALA A 142 -10.58 0.04 8.54
CA ALA A 142 -10.79 0.28 7.12
C ALA A 142 -9.56 0.98 6.51
N GLY A 143 -9.33 0.75 5.22
CA GLY A 143 -8.41 1.57 4.43
C GLY A 143 -8.97 2.98 4.20
N PRO A 144 -8.45 3.73 3.23
CA PRO A 144 -8.97 5.06 2.91
C PRO A 144 -10.49 5.04 2.64
N VAL A 145 -11.27 5.70 3.52
CA VAL A 145 -12.74 5.74 3.42
C VAL A 145 -13.20 7.02 2.73
N THR A 146 -14.07 6.87 1.73
CA THR A 146 -14.75 7.98 1.08
C THR A 146 -16.23 7.98 1.43
N TYR A 147 -16.72 9.11 1.91
CA TYR A 147 -18.13 9.33 2.20
C TYR A 147 -18.81 10.07 1.04
N SER A 148 -19.95 9.55 0.60
CA SER A 148 -20.77 10.18 -0.44
C SER A 148 -22.24 10.13 -0.04
N TRP A 149 -22.99 11.14 -0.48
CA TRP A 149 -24.44 11.20 -0.32
C TRP A 149 -25.10 10.92 -1.67
N GLY A 150 -25.97 9.91 -1.70
CA GLY A 150 -26.82 9.59 -2.84
C GLY A 150 -28.29 9.79 -2.47
N THR A 151 -29.11 10.14 -3.44
CA THR A 151 -30.57 10.00 -3.33
C THR A 151 -30.97 8.68 -4.01
N GLU A 152 -32.08 8.06 -3.62
CA GLU A 152 -32.59 6.82 -4.26
C GLU A 152 -32.77 6.95 -5.78
N SER A 153 -32.88 8.18 -6.31
CA SER A 153 -32.99 8.46 -7.75
C SER A 153 -31.66 8.49 -8.53
N GLY A 154 -30.53 8.11 -7.90
CA GLY A 154 -29.21 8.09 -8.56
C GLY A 154 -28.65 9.48 -8.91
N ARG A 155 -29.34 10.56 -8.53
CA ARG A 155 -28.89 11.94 -8.73
C ARG A 155 -28.02 12.37 -7.54
N SER A 156 -26.73 12.57 -7.81
CA SER A 156 -25.78 13.22 -6.90
C SER A 156 -26.13 14.72 -6.80
N CYS A 157 -26.40 15.21 -5.59
CA CYS A 157 -26.70 16.64 -5.39
C CYS A 157 -25.38 17.42 -5.27
N ARG A 158 -25.03 18.22 -6.30
CA ARG A 158 -23.77 19.01 -6.34
C ARG A 158 -23.82 20.35 -5.62
N ARG A 159 -24.96 20.78 -5.06
CA ARG A 159 -25.02 22.04 -4.30
C ARG A 159 -26.00 21.97 -3.15
N THR A 160 -25.44 21.95 -1.95
CA THR A 160 -25.83 22.79 -0.80
C THR A 160 -24.72 22.62 0.24
N SER A 161 -24.46 23.65 1.03
CA SER A 161 -23.36 23.66 2.01
C SER A 161 -23.61 22.59 3.08
N TRP A 162 -22.77 21.56 3.15
CA TRP A 162 -22.87 20.51 4.15
C TRP A 162 -21.55 20.40 4.91
N ARG A 163 -21.57 20.65 6.22
CA ARG A 163 -20.40 20.43 7.10
C ARG A 163 -20.36 18.97 7.51
N LYS A 164 -19.26 18.28 7.20
CA LYS A 164 -18.86 17.07 7.91
C LYS A 164 -18.65 17.45 9.38
N SER A 165 -19.35 16.79 10.31
CA SER A 165 -18.89 16.72 11.70
C SER A 165 -18.25 15.35 11.87
N MET A 166 -16.91 15.32 11.88
CA MET A 166 -16.16 14.19 12.41
C MET A 166 -16.23 14.31 13.93
N ALA A 167 -16.83 13.34 14.60
CA ALA A 167 -16.54 13.12 16.02
C ALA A 167 -15.32 12.19 16.05
N ALA A 168 -14.25 12.67 16.67
CA ALA A 168 -13.04 11.90 16.98
C ALA A 168 -13.29 10.95 18.16
#